data_AF-A0A0Q9TWC9-F1
#
_entry.id   AF-A0A0Q9TWC9-F1
#
_cell.length_a   1.000
_cell.length_b   1.000
_cell.length_c   1.000
_cell.angle_alpha   90.00
_cell.angle_beta   90.00
_cell.angle_gamma   90.00
#
_symmetry.space_group_name_H-M   'P 1'
#
loop_
_entity.id
_entity.type
_entity.pdbx_description
1 polymer ?
#
loop_
_entity_poly.entity_id
_entity_poly.type
_entity_poly.pdbx_seq_one_letter_code
_entity_poly.pdbx_strand_id
1 'polypeptide(L)'
;MVKMTMDGESVLTIETPELPSVYDSERKFIPTDVCVAPNGDIYVTDGYGQHWIHQYDAKGVPIRSWGGKGSEPGQMICPHGICVDSQHNVYVAEWTQFGRITKLARK
;
A
#
# COMPACT_ATOMS: atom_id res chain seq x y z
N MET A 1 5.68 -8.99 0.51
CA MET A 1 4.46 -9.64 1.03
C MET A 1 4.42 -11.07 0.51
N VAL A 2 4.02 -12.04 1.33
CA VAL A 2 3.81 -13.42 0.90
C VAL A 2 2.36 -13.81 1.20
N LYS A 3 1.66 -14.34 0.20
CA LYS A 3 0.37 -15.00 0.34
C LYS A 3 0.62 -16.49 0.52
N MET A 4 0.03 -17.08 1.55
CA MET A 4 0.18 -18.50 1.85
C MET A 4 -1.18 -19.20 1.88
N THR A 5 -1.18 -20.52 1.70
CA THR A 5 -2.29 -21.37 2.12
C THR A 5 -2.38 -21.37 3.66
N MET A 6 -3.51 -21.82 4.21
CA MET A 6 -3.66 -21.96 5.67
C MET A 6 -2.72 -23.03 6.26
N ASP A 7 -2.20 -23.91 5.42
CA ASP A 7 -1.21 -24.93 5.77
C ASP A 7 0.25 -24.41 5.64
N GLY A 8 0.43 -23.15 5.24
CA GLY A 8 1.73 -22.47 5.19
C GLY A 8 2.49 -22.58 3.87
N GLU A 9 1.88 -23.12 2.81
CA GLU A 9 2.51 -23.17 1.49
C GLU A 9 2.45 -21.79 0.82
N SER A 10 3.58 -21.34 0.24
CA SER A 10 3.60 -20.07 -0.49
C SER A 10 2.82 -20.16 -1.80
N VAL A 11 1.93 -19.19 -2.03
CA VAL A 11 1.08 -19.09 -3.22
C VAL A 11 1.51 -17.92 -4.11
N LEU A 12 1.88 -16.79 -3.51
CA LEU A 12 2.31 -15.59 -4.23
C LEU A 12 3.29 -14.81 -3.36
N THR A 13 4.39 -14.35 -3.95
CA THR A 13 5.29 -13.38 -3.34
C THR A 13 5.26 -12.10 -4.15
N ILE A 14 5.05 -10.98 -3.47
CA ILE A 14 5.24 -9.63 -4.01
C ILE A 14 6.48 -9.05 -3.34
N GLU A 15 7.50 -8.80 -4.14
CA GLU A 15 8.78 -8.22 -3.73
C GLU A 15 8.70 -6.69 -3.58
N THR A 16 9.82 -6.06 -3.27
CA THR A 16 9.95 -4.60 -3.31
C THR A 16 9.49 -4.06 -4.68
N PRO A 17 8.65 -2.99 -4.72
CA PRO A 17 8.23 -2.38 -5.97
C PRO A 17 9.42 -1.94 -6.83
N GLU A 18 9.36 -2.18 -8.14
CA GLU A 18 10.36 -1.73 -9.11
C GLU A 18 10.24 -0.22 -9.39
N LEU A 19 10.51 0.60 -8.38
CA LEU A 19 10.49 2.06 -8.44
C LEU A 19 11.85 2.63 -8.00
N PRO A 20 12.88 2.65 -8.86
CA PRO A 20 14.24 3.08 -8.49
C PRO A 20 14.34 4.53 -8.01
N SER A 21 13.41 5.39 -8.42
CA SER A 21 13.32 6.76 -7.93
C SER A 21 12.83 6.84 -6.47
N VAL A 22 12.22 5.78 -5.96
CA VAL A 22 11.65 5.67 -4.61
C VAL A 22 12.50 4.77 -3.72
N TYR A 23 12.94 3.62 -4.26
CA TYR A 23 13.62 2.57 -3.51
C TYR A 23 15.04 2.33 -4.00
N ASP A 24 15.98 2.14 -3.08
CA ASP A 24 17.37 1.80 -3.34
C ASP A 24 18.05 1.11 -2.14
N SER A 25 19.39 1.15 -2.08
CA SER A 25 20.18 0.59 -0.99
C SER A 25 19.90 1.23 0.38
N GLU A 26 19.41 2.47 0.41
CA GLU A 26 19.14 3.25 1.63
C GLU A 26 17.65 3.44 1.87
N ARG A 27 16.88 3.67 0.80
CA ARG A 27 15.43 3.86 0.82
C ARG A 27 14.73 2.53 0.65
N LYS A 28 14.32 1.94 1.77
CA LYS A 28 13.70 0.60 1.80
C LYS A 28 12.19 0.65 1.72
N PHE A 29 11.63 -0.41 1.14
CA PHE A 29 10.23 -0.78 1.23
C PHE A 29 10.02 -1.50 2.56
N ILE A 30 9.20 -0.92 3.44
CA ILE A 30 8.91 -1.42 4.78
C ILE A 30 7.38 -1.34 4.95
N PRO A 31 6.64 -2.33 4.41
CA PRO A 31 5.20 -2.30 4.38
C PRO A 31 4.61 -2.44 5.79
N THR A 32 3.46 -1.78 5.99
CA THR A 32 2.74 -1.73 7.28
C THR A 32 1.45 -2.52 7.25
N ASP A 33 0.67 -2.43 6.18
CA ASP A 33 -0.63 -3.09 6.06
C ASP A 33 -0.98 -3.42 4.60
N VAL A 34 -1.89 -4.38 4.42
CA VAL A 34 -2.42 -4.84 3.14
C VAL A 34 -3.93 -5.02 3.20
N CYS A 35 -4.63 -4.65 2.13
CA CYS A 35 -6.01 -5.07 1.92
C CYS A 35 -6.25 -5.59 0.50
N VAL A 36 -7.31 -6.36 0.33
CA VAL A 36 -7.75 -6.90 -0.95
C VAL A 36 -9.12 -6.31 -1.27
N ALA A 37 -9.24 -5.69 -2.44
CA ALA A 37 -10.48 -5.12 -2.93
C ALA A 37 -11.43 -6.20 -3.47
N PRO A 38 -12.74 -5.91 -3.65
CA PRO A 38 -13.71 -6.90 -4.15
C PRO A 38 -13.38 -7.51 -5.52
N ASN A 39 -12.61 -6.81 -6.36
CA ASN A 39 -12.14 -7.31 -7.66
C ASN A 39 -10.85 -8.16 -7.56
N GLY A 40 -10.32 -8.35 -6.35
CA GLY A 40 -9.08 -9.07 -6.09
C GLY A 40 -7.81 -8.21 -6.14
N ASP A 41 -7.91 -6.91 -6.47
CA ASP A 41 -6.74 -6.02 -6.43
C ASP A 41 -6.18 -5.94 -5.01
N ILE A 42 -4.85 -5.94 -4.91
CA ILE A 42 -4.13 -5.92 -3.65
C ILE A 42 -3.55 -4.53 -3.45
N TYR A 43 -3.81 -3.92 -2.29
CA TYR A 43 -3.29 -2.62 -1.91
C TYR A 43 -2.36 -2.78 -0.71
N VAL A 44 -1.14 -2.25 -0.81
CA VAL A 44 -0.12 -2.32 0.24
C VAL A 44 0.32 -0.93 0.63
N THR A 45 0.35 -0.65 1.93
CA THR A 45 0.90 0.59 2.49
C THR A 45 2.36 0.40 2.87
N ASP A 46 3.20 1.36 2.50
CA ASP A 46 4.63 1.44 2.82
C ASP A 46 4.87 2.49 3.92
N GLY A 47 4.23 2.29 5.08
CA GLY A 47 4.17 3.29 6.14
C GLY A 47 5.50 3.66 6.75
N TYR A 48 6.32 2.65 7.03
CA TYR A 48 7.64 2.81 7.65
C TYR A 48 8.77 2.97 6.65
N GLY A 49 8.51 2.72 5.36
CA GLY A 49 9.47 2.94 4.29
C GLY A 49 9.33 4.35 3.73
N GLN A 50 8.83 4.45 2.50
CA GLN A 50 8.82 5.71 1.75
C GLN A 50 7.48 6.45 1.79
N HIS A 51 6.51 5.96 2.56
CA HIS A 51 5.16 6.53 2.70
C HIS A 51 4.35 6.48 1.41
N TRP A 52 4.49 5.38 0.66
CA TRP A 52 3.75 5.11 -0.56
C TRP A 52 2.62 4.11 -0.34
N ILE A 53 1.70 4.08 -1.30
CA ILE A 53 0.69 3.05 -1.43
C ILE A 53 0.88 2.41 -2.81
N HIS A 54 0.89 1.08 -2.85
CA HIS A 54 1.04 0.30 -4.06
C HIS A 54 -0.22 -0.50 -4.33
N GLN A 55 -0.66 -0.52 -5.58
CA GLN A 55 -1.76 -1.36 -6.03
C GLN A 55 -1.22 -2.39 -7.02
N TYR A 56 -1.62 -3.64 -6.81
CA TYR A 56 -1.35 -4.78 -7.67
C TYR A 56 -2.67 -5.42 -8.09
N ASP A 57 -2.67 -6.15 -9.21
CA ASP A 57 -3.79 -7.01 -9.57
C ASP A 57 -3.84 -8.26 -8.67
N ALA A 58 -4.86 -9.11 -8.88
CA ALA A 58 -5.04 -10.34 -8.12
C ALA A 58 -3.90 -11.37 -8.28
N LYS A 59 -3.01 -11.19 -9.27
CA LYS A 59 -1.84 -12.02 -9.54
C LYS A 59 -0.54 -11.39 -9.02
N GLY A 60 -0.61 -10.22 -8.39
CA GLY A 60 0.55 -9.50 -7.88
C GLY A 60 1.27 -8.66 -8.93
N VAL A 61 0.68 -8.45 -10.11
CA VAL A 61 1.26 -7.57 -11.14
C VAL A 61 1.03 -6.11 -10.75
N PRO A 62 2.06 -5.24 -10.76
CA PRO A 62 1.91 -3.84 -10.38
C PRO A 62 0.96 -3.10 -11.32
N ILE A 63 -0.01 -2.39 -10.75
CA ILE A 63 -0.95 -1.53 -11.48
C ILE A 63 -0.51 -0.07 -11.39
N ARG A 64 -0.30 0.43 -10.17
CA ARG A 64 0.10 1.82 -9.92
C ARG A 64 0.64 2.01 -8.50
N SER A 65 1.27 3.16 -8.27
CA SER A 65 1.70 3.59 -6.94
C SER A 65 1.52 5.10 -6.80
N TRP A 66 1.18 5.55 -5.59
CA TRP A 66 1.01 6.98 -5.28
C TRP A 66 1.32 7.23 -3.80
N GLY A 67 1.48 8.49 -3.41
CA GLY A 67 1.88 8.86 -2.06
C GLY A 67 3.21 9.61 -2.08
N GLY A 68 4.06 9.27 -1.12
CA GLY A 68 5.31 9.97 -0.83
C GLY A 68 5.18 10.84 0.41
N LYS A 69 6.31 11.07 1.06
CA LYS A 69 6.36 11.77 2.35
C LYS A 69 5.82 13.20 2.25
N GLY A 70 4.83 13.51 3.08
CA GLY A 70 4.41 14.89 3.34
C GLY A 70 2.93 15.05 3.67
N SER A 71 2.51 16.31 3.79
CA SER A 71 1.16 16.70 4.21
C SER A 71 0.28 17.23 3.09
N GLU A 72 0.83 17.44 1.90
CA GLU A 72 0.09 18.01 0.77
C GLU A 72 -0.89 17.00 0.15
N PRO A 73 -1.87 17.45 -0.66
CA PRO A 73 -2.79 16.55 -1.36
C PRO A 73 -2.06 15.48 -2.15
N GLY A 74 -2.38 14.22 -1.88
CA GLY A 74 -1.75 13.05 -2.51
C GLY A 74 -0.50 12.52 -1.79
N GLN A 75 0.01 13.22 -0.77
CA GLN A 75 1.11 12.77 0.07
C GLN A 75 0.63 12.08 1.35
N MET A 76 1.49 11.26 1.92
CA MET A 76 1.25 10.52 3.16
C MET A 76 2.34 10.86 4.20
N ILE A 77 1.97 10.88 5.48
CA ILE A 77 2.90 11.08 6.59
C ILE A 77 3.42 9.73 7.09
N CYS A 78 2.53 8.76 7.31
CA CYS A 78 2.87 7.40 7.72
C CYS A 78 1.64 6.48 7.52
N PRO A 79 1.35 6.05 6.28
CA PRO A 79 0.18 5.23 5.98
C PRO A 79 0.31 3.88 6.68
N HIS A 80 -0.61 3.56 7.59
CA HIS A 80 -0.43 2.45 8.54
C HIS A 80 -1.57 1.44 8.51
N GLY A 81 -2.79 1.88 8.24
CA GLY A 81 -3.94 1.01 8.00
C GLY A 81 -4.58 1.33 6.65
N ILE A 82 -5.12 0.31 5.97
CA ILE A 82 -5.79 0.50 4.68
C ILE A 82 -7.04 -0.38 4.54
N CYS A 83 -8.11 0.19 3.98
CA CYS A 83 -9.27 -0.59 3.55
C CYS A 83 -9.88 -0.06 2.24
N VAL A 84 -10.65 -0.91 1.58
CA VAL A 84 -11.31 -0.61 0.32
C VAL A 84 -12.80 -0.94 0.45
N ASP A 85 -13.67 -0.01 0.03
CA ASP A 85 -15.12 -0.23 0.02
C ASP A 85 -15.61 -0.91 -1.28
N SER A 86 -16.90 -1.23 -1.33
CA SER A 86 -17.54 -1.86 -2.49
C SER A 86 -17.56 -0.99 -3.76
N GLN A 87 -17.28 0.30 -3.63
CA GLN A 87 -17.16 1.24 -4.76
C GLN A 87 -15.69 1.48 -5.15
N HIS A 88 -14.76 0.70 -4.61
CA HIS A 88 -13.32 0.83 -4.82
C HIS A 88 -12.72 2.17 -4.36
N ASN A 89 -13.34 2.82 -3.36
CA ASN A 89 -12.68 3.92 -2.66
C ASN A 89 -11.68 3.34 -1.66
N VAL A 90 -10.53 4.00 -1.52
CA VAL A 90 -9.47 3.60 -0.60
C VAL A 90 -9.47 4.53 0.60
N TYR A 91 -9.42 3.96 1.79
CA TYR A 91 -9.28 4.69 3.05
C TYR A 91 -7.97 4.30 3.68
N VAL A 92 -7.19 5.30 4.08
CA VAL A 92 -5.86 5.10 4.67
C VAL A 92 -5.83 5.80 6.02
N ALA A 93 -5.59 5.03 7.07
CA ALA A 93 -5.32 5.55 8.40
C ALA A 93 -3.81 5.76 8.54
N GLU A 94 -3.42 6.94 9.00
CA GLU A 94 -2.02 7.32 9.11
C GLU A 94 -1.61 7.50 10.55
N TRP A 95 -0.46 6.92 10.91
CA TRP A 95 0.11 7.07 12.23
C TRP A 95 0.82 8.44 12.35
N THR A 96 0.09 9.41 12.88
CA THR A 96 0.57 10.77 13.13
C THR A 96 0.24 11.19 14.56
N GLN A 97 0.87 12.25 15.06
CA GLN A 97 0.65 12.72 16.43
C GLN A 97 -0.82 13.07 16.74
N PHE A 98 -1.59 13.50 15.73
CA PHE A 98 -3.00 13.89 15.90
C PHE A 98 -3.99 12.94 15.24
N GLY A 99 -3.50 11.85 14.61
CA GLY A 99 -4.28 10.98 13.75
C GLY A 99 -4.66 11.67 12.42
N ARG A 100 -4.59 10.93 11.32
CA ARG A 100 -5.10 11.40 10.02
C ARG A 100 -5.75 10.24 9.28
N ILE A 101 -6.90 10.48 8.68
CA ILE A 101 -7.55 9.53 7.77
C ILE A 101 -7.65 10.21 6.41
N THR A 102 -7.11 9.54 5.39
CA THR A 102 -7.13 10.00 4.00
C THR A 102 -8.09 9.11 3.21
N LYS A 103 -9.15 9.71 2.63
CA LYS A 103 -10.04 9.04 1.68
C LYS A 103 -9.62 9.39 0.26
N LEU A 104 -9.46 8.36 -0.57
CA LEU A 104 -9.17 8.48 -1.98
C LEU A 104 -10.33 7.87 -2.77
N ALA A 105 -11.10 8.73 -3.43
CA ALA A 105 -12.22 8.32 -4.27
C ALA A 105 -11.82 8.40 -5.76
N ARG A 106 -12.36 7.48 -6.57
CA ARG A 106 -12.28 7.60 -8.02
C ARG A 106 -13.20 8.75 -8.46
N LYS A 107 -12.74 9.59 -9.39
CA LYS A 107 -13.60 10.60 -10.06
C LYS A 107 -14.58 9.91 -10.99
#